data_AF-A0A3A1YA60-F1
#
_entry.id   AF-A0A3A1YA60-F1
#
_cell.length_a   1.000
_cell.length_b   1.000
_cell.length_c   1.000
_cell.angle_alpha   90.00
_cell.angle_beta   90.00
_cell.angle_gamma   90.00
#
_symmetry.space_group_name_H-M   'P 1'
#
loop_
_entity.id
_entity.type
_entity.pdbx_description
1 polymer ?
#
loop_
_entity_poly.entity_id
_entity_poly.type
_entity_poly.pdbx_seq_one_letter_code
_entity_poly.pdbx_strand_id
1 'polypeptide(L)'
;MIATFTLHATGQKVSAELKEIERKYLIHFRRPDNYEGEFGFDWMRDEYIEIIDSNIPICKTPKILEKQYEIRNFHNQKYYVPWLALLPFSTEYKYGSSINKDGANLNLELQELTELINDGTKIVFKIDDKFSDVVKITPTSIELSEFLNEKVEVRNISQEDINYRVLKNKVNIKCLGVLEKNVSIKVIATKNGKEQQVGELILFKTNKIPKAKIILVKVITNDEPFSLPNDFEYALKYKSFNQALTRVEVIARNQVLDLRNRKEKTVVDFLYDLQSQRIKKDKIMENFKKLYIYFGKKIYENYIYLFYHNNEISLLDKGIIRKTKGFTYQGNIIINLGGLNTHTIIHEIGHALGLKHPFEEYENIPLFEKGTTDNYIDYEQTEYGTENPHKGKMFSLFKWQWDNIHKNKKLKFSYEDDYKSFWDIF
;
A
#
# COMPACT_ATOMS: atom_id res chain seq x y z
N MET A 1 -33.65 -33.22 -9.62
CA MET A 1 -35.11 -33.19 -9.90
C MET A 1 -35.35 -34.14 -11.06
N ILE A 2 -36.35 -35.02 -11.03
CA ILE A 2 -36.62 -35.92 -12.16
C ILE A 2 -37.77 -35.32 -12.95
N ALA A 3 -37.50 -34.97 -14.22
CA ALA A 3 -38.54 -34.55 -15.15
C ALA A 3 -39.03 -35.78 -15.90
N THR A 4 -40.34 -36.05 -15.83
CA THR A 4 -40.98 -37.14 -16.55
C THR A 4 -41.87 -36.56 -17.64
N PHE A 5 -41.56 -36.90 -18.88
CA PHE A 5 -42.35 -36.55 -20.05
C PHE A 5 -43.14 -37.77 -20.51
N THR A 6 -44.40 -37.57 -20.88
CA THR A 6 -45.22 -38.63 -21.50
C THR A 6 -45.37 -38.32 -22.98
N LEU A 7 -44.90 -39.23 -23.84
CA LEU A 7 -45.04 -39.09 -25.29
C LEU A 7 -46.51 -39.30 -25.67
N HIS A 8 -47.16 -38.24 -26.15
CA HIS A 8 -48.61 -38.23 -26.40
C HIS A 8 -49.06 -39.24 -27.48
N ALA A 9 -48.18 -39.61 -28.41
CA ALA A 9 -48.46 -40.56 -29.48
C ALA A 9 -48.32 -42.04 -29.05
N THR A 10 -47.53 -42.34 -28.02
CA THR A 10 -47.18 -43.71 -27.64
C THR A 10 -47.49 -44.06 -26.18
N GLY A 11 -47.86 -43.07 -25.37
CA GLY A 11 -48.05 -43.23 -23.92
C GLY A 11 -46.77 -43.49 -23.14
N GLN A 12 -45.62 -43.54 -23.82
CA GLN A 12 -44.35 -43.93 -23.23
C GLN A 12 -43.82 -42.80 -22.33
N LYS A 13 -43.49 -43.14 -21.08
CA LYS A 13 -42.91 -42.21 -20.11
C LYS A 13 -41.40 -42.24 -20.21
N VAL A 14 -40.80 -41.09 -20.50
CA VAL A 14 -39.35 -40.89 -20.47
C VAL A 14 -39.05 -40.00 -19.27
N SER A 15 -38.24 -40.52 -18.35
CA SER A 15 -37.75 -39.76 -17.21
C SER A 15 -36.30 -39.39 -17.43
N ALA A 16 -35.97 -38.12 -17.27
CA ALA A 16 -34.59 -37.63 -17.27
C ALA A 16 -34.29 -37.00 -15.90
N GLU A 17 -33.11 -37.31 -15.37
CA GLU A 17 -32.62 -36.65 -14.18
C GLU A 17 -32.08 -35.27 -14.59
N LEU A 18 -32.75 -34.21 -14.14
CA LEU A 18 -32.24 -32.86 -14.24
C LEU A 18 -31.16 -32.68 -13.17
N LYS A 19 -29.90 -32.69 -13.62
CA LYS A 19 -28.75 -32.24 -12.82
C LYS A 19 -28.73 -30.72 -12.82
N GLU A 20 -28.93 -30.12 -11.64
CA GLU A 20 -28.63 -28.70 -11.44
C GLU A 20 -27.11 -28.53 -11.57
N ILE A 21 -26.67 -27.79 -12.57
CA ILE A 21 -25.24 -27.46 -12.74
C ILE A 21 -24.89 -26.45 -11.66
N GLU A 22 -24.04 -26.85 -10.73
CA GLU A 22 -23.49 -25.95 -9.71
C GLU A 22 -22.69 -24.84 -10.41
N ARG A 23 -23.15 -23.60 -10.27
CA ARG A 23 -22.51 -22.42 -10.84
C ARG A 23 -21.46 -21.93 -9.84
N LYS A 24 -20.20 -21.86 -10.28
CA LYS A 24 -19.04 -21.61 -9.43
C LYS A 24 -18.34 -20.35 -9.90
N TYR A 25 -18.06 -19.47 -8.96
CA TYR A 25 -17.37 -18.21 -9.22
C TYR A 25 -16.73 -17.69 -7.93
N LEU A 26 -15.79 -16.77 -8.08
CA LEU A 26 -15.18 -16.05 -6.98
C LEU A 26 -15.43 -14.56 -7.13
N ILE A 27 -15.62 -13.86 -6.02
CA ILE A 27 -15.72 -12.40 -5.98
C ILE A 27 -14.49 -11.85 -5.31
N HIS A 28 -13.78 -10.98 -6.03
CA HIS A 28 -12.56 -10.34 -5.60
C HIS A 28 -12.74 -8.84 -5.48
N PHE A 29 -12.22 -8.25 -4.40
CA PHE A 29 -12.09 -6.80 -4.29
C PHE A 29 -10.83 -6.35 -5.03
N ARG A 30 -10.93 -5.25 -5.77
CA ARG A 30 -9.82 -4.66 -6.52
C ARG A 30 -9.77 -3.15 -6.31
N ARG A 31 -8.58 -2.56 -6.45
CA ARG A 31 -8.42 -1.10 -6.46
C ARG A 31 -9.18 -0.48 -7.64
N PRO A 32 -9.65 0.76 -7.49
CA PRO A 32 -10.14 1.53 -8.62
C PRO A 32 -8.96 1.93 -9.54
N ASP A 33 -9.26 2.17 -10.81
CA ASP A 33 -8.24 2.48 -11.84
C ASP A 33 -7.47 3.78 -11.54
N ASN A 34 -8.11 4.69 -10.79
CA ASN A 34 -7.58 6.00 -10.39
C ASN A 34 -7.03 6.00 -8.95
N TYR A 35 -6.66 4.84 -8.40
CA TYR A 35 -6.06 4.76 -7.08
C TYR A 35 -4.73 5.53 -6.99
N GLU A 36 -4.59 6.39 -5.99
CA GLU A 36 -3.42 7.24 -5.75
C GLU A 36 -2.85 7.09 -4.33
N GLY A 37 -3.20 6.02 -3.62
CA GLY A 37 -2.72 5.73 -2.26
C GLY A 37 -3.58 6.32 -1.14
N GLU A 38 -4.82 6.71 -1.43
CA GLU A 38 -5.74 7.40 -0.52
C GLU A 38 -6.25 6.55 0.66
N PHE A 39 -6.20 5.24 0.53
CA PHE A 39 -6.42 4.25 1.59
C PHE A 39 -5.47 3.07 1.39
N GLY A 40 -5.23 2.26 2.40
CA GLY A 40 -4.40 1.07 2.21
C GLY A 40 -5.19 -0.03 1.56
N PHE A 41 -4.71 -0.54 0.43
CA PHE A 41 -5.27 -1.74 -0.18
C PHE A 41 -4.19 -2.60 -0.80
N ASP A 42 -4.16 -3.87 -0.44
CA ASP A 42 -3.19 -4.83 -0.97
C ASP A 42 -3.85 -6.19 -1.20
N TRP A 43 -3.46 -6.84 -2.29
CA TRP A 43 -3.93 -8.16 -2.67
C TRP A 43 -2.84 -8.89 -3.44
N MET A 44 -2.87 -10.22 -3.40
CA MET A 44 -2.00 -11.02 -4.24
C MET A 44 -2.41 -10.79 -5.70
N ARG A 45 -1.50 -10.22 -6.48
CA ARG A 45 -1.72 -10.02 -7.90
C ARG A 45 -1.25 -11.23 -8.67
N ASP A 46 -1.99 -11.55 -9.71
CA ASP A 46 -1.75 -12.71 -10.54
C ASP A 46 -0.35 -12.63 -11.18
N GLU A 47 0.05 -11.45 -11.68
CA GLU A 47 1.36 -11.19 -12.29
C GLU A 47 2.55 -11.37 -11.32
N TYR A 48 2.30 -11.41 -10.01
CA TYR A 48 3.37 -11.62 -9.05
C TYR A 48 3.78 -13.09 -8.97
N ILE A 49 2.82 -14.00 -9.07
CA ILE A 49 3.02 -15.42 -8.77
C ILE A 49 2.95 -16.29 -10.02
N GLU A 50 2.25 -15.84 -11.06
CA GLU A 50 2.01 -16.59 -12.28
C GLU A 50 2.62 -15.86 -13.49
N ILE A 51 2.92 -16.64 -14.54
CA ILE A 51 3.40 -16.06 -15.80
C ILE A 51 2.21 -15.46 -16.52
N ILE A 52 2.20 -14.14 -16.65
CA ILE A 52 1.32 -13.40 -17.55
C ILE A 52 2.18 -12.92 -18.71
N ASP A 53 1.62 -12.99 -19.92
CA ASP A 53 2.20 -12.58 -21.21
C ASP A 53 3.40 -11.61 -21.10
N SER A 54 4.58 -12.00 -21.62
CA SER A 54 5.97 -11.58 -21.29
C SER A 54 6.83 -12.50 -20.39
N ASN A 55 6.46 -13.78 -20.29
CA ASN A 55 7.28 -14.95 -19.93
C ASN A 55 7.87 -15.09 -18.51
N ILE A 56 7.74 -14.15 -17.57
CA ILE A 56 8.29 -14.33 -16.19
C ILE A 56 7.38 -13.66 -15.15
N PRO A 57 7.09 -14.29 -13.98
CA PRO A 57 6.39 -13.63 -12.88
C PRO A 57 7.26 -12.52 -12.28
N ILE A 58 6.64 -11.42 -11.85
CA ILE A 58 7.37 -10.27 -11.31
C ILE A 58 8.10 -10.60 -10.00
N CYS A 59 7.55 -11.51 -9.18
CA CYS A 59 8.20 -11.98 -7.96
C CYS A 59 9.05 -13.22 -8.24
N LYS A 60 10.35 -13.12 -7.96
CA LYS A 60 11.33 -14.22 -8.08
C LYS A 60 11.19 -15.28 -6.98
N THR A 61 10.41 -15.00 -5.94
CA THR A 61 10.23 -15.89 -4.77
C THR A 61 8.75 -16.06 -4.40
N PRO A 62 7.91 -16.59 -5.31
CA PRO A 62 6.45 -16.65 -5.11
C PRO A 62 6.04 -17.43 -3.85
N LYS A 63 6.79 -18.46 -3.44
CA LYS A 63 6.54 -19.20 -2.19
C LYS A 63 6.75 -18.37 -0.92
N ILE A 64 7.64 -17.38 -0.95
CA ILE A 64 7.84 -16.44 0.17
C ILE A 64 6.72 -15.40 0.17
N LEU A 65 6.33 -14.94 -1.02
CA LEU A 65 5.21 -14.02 -1.21
C LEU A 65 3.89 -14.62 -0.71
N GLU A 66 3.60 -15.87 -1.07
CA GLU A 66 2.38 -16.59 -0.65
C GLU A 66 2.21 -16.60 0.88
N LYS A 67 3.31 -16.74 1.64
CA LYS A 67 3.29 -16.70 3.11
C LYS A 67 2.93 -15.34 3.71
N GLN A 68 2.97 -14.26 2.93
CA GLN A 68 2.58 -12.92 3.39
C GLN A 68 1.07 -12.68 3.35
N TYR A 69 0.30 -13.59 2.71
CA TYR A 69 -1.13 -13.44 2.53
C TYR A 69 -1.92 -14.53 3.25
N GLU A 70 -3.11 -14.16 3.71
CA GLU A 70 -4.08 -15.15 4.18
C GLU A 70 -4.73 -15.85 2.99
N ILE A 71 -4.80 -17.17 3.06
CA ILE A 71 -5.38 -18.01 2.01
C ILE A 71 -6.65 -18.67 2.54
N ARG A 72 -7.68 -18.67 1.71
CA ARG A 72 -8.92 -19.44 1.89
C ARG A 72 -9.06 -20.42 0.73
N ASN A 73 -10.00 -21.34 0.87
CA ASN A 73 -10.39 -22.22 -0.22
C ASN A 73 -11.90 -22.07 -0.45
N PHE A 74 -12.26 -21.66 -1.66
CA PHE A 74 -13.64 -21.57 -2.11
C PHE A 74 -13.77 -22.36 -3.41
N HIS A 75 -14.75 -23.26 -3.50
CA HIS A 75 -14.92 -24.12 -4.68
C HIS A 75 -13.67 -24.92 -5.09
N ASN A 76 -12.86 -25.37 -4.13
CA ASN A 76 -11.56 -26.02 -4.35
C ASN A 76 -10.50 -25.13 -5.01
N GLN A 77 -10.73 -23.82 -5.09
CA GLN A 77 -9.79 -22.83 -5.60
C GLN A 77 -9.14 -22.06 -4.45
N LYS A 78 -7.83 -21.80 -4.56
CA LYS A 78 -7.12 -20.92 -3.63
C LYS A 78 -7.66 -19.50 -3.80
N TYR A 79 -7.94 -18.84 -2.68
CA TYR A 79 -8.36 -17.45 -2.63
C TYR A 79 -7.44 -16.67 -1.72
N TYR A 80 -6.71 -15.71 -2.28
CA TYR A 80 -5.85 -14.81 -1.51
C TYR A 80 -6.68 -13.65 -0.99
N VAL A 81 -6.80 -13.55 0.33
CA VAL A 81 -7.69 -12.56 0.95
C VAL A 81 -7.03 -11.17 0.86
N PRO A 82 -7.67 -10.19 0.18
CA PRO A 82 -7.19 -8.81 0.16
C PRO A 82 -7.29 -8.15 1.54
N TRP A 83 -6.50 -7.09 1.71
CA TRP A 83 -6.50 -6.25 2.90
C TRP A 83 -6.92 -4.83 2.56
N LEU A 84 -7.73 -4.22 3.43
CA LEU A 84 -8.12 -2.83 3.39
C LEU A 84 -7.78 -2.16 4.72
N ALA A 85 -7.14 -0.99 4.65
CA ALA A 85 -6.79 -0.17 5.80
C ALA A 85 -7.40 1.22 5.63
N LEU A 86 -8.24 1.61 6.59
CA LEU A 86 -8.95 2.89 6.62
C LEU A 86 -8.79 3.54 7.99
N LEU A 87 -8.39 4.81 7.99
CA LEU A 87 -8.41 5.60 9.21
C LEU A 87 -9.86 5.81 9.65
N PRO A 88 -10.18 5.61 10.94
CA PRO A 88 -11.56 5.72 11.40
C PRO A 88 -12.01 7.18 11.41
N PHE A 89 -13.18 7.47 10.84
CA PHE A 89 -13.80 8.79 10.94
C PHE A 89 -14.67 8.86 12.20
N SER A 90 -14.09 9.36 13.30
CA SER A 90 -14.76 9.45 14.60
C SER A 90 -14.20 10.61 15.44
N THR A 91 -15.04 11.54 15.89
CA THR A 91 -14.65 12.64 16.78
C THR A 91 -14.42 12.20 18.23
N GLU A 92 -15.00 11.07 18.62
CA GLU A 92 -14.92 10.54 19.99
C GLU A 92 -13.63 9.73 20.20
N TYR A 93 -13.05 9.21 19.13
CA TYR A 93 -11.87 8.37 19.20
C TYR A 93 -10.57 9.17 19.03
N LYS A 94 -9.63 9.00 19.96
CA LYS A 94 -8.33 9.71 19.95
C LYS A 94 -7.49 9.53 18.68
N TYR A 95 -7.72 8.47 17.90
CA TYR A 95 -7.04 8.25 16.61
C TYR A 95 -7.98 8.45 15.41
N GLY A 96 -9.13 9.09 15.61
CA GLY A 96 -10.04 9.50 14.57
C GLY A 96 -9.42 10.49 13.59
N SER A 97 -9.82 10.40 12.33
CA SER A 97 -9.28 11.22 11.23
C SER A 97 -10.34 11.46 10.14
N SER A 98 -10.30 12.63 9.53
CA SER A 98 -11.16 12.98 8.39
C SER A 98 -10.67 12.45 7.03
N ILE A 99 -9.45 11.90 6.96
CA ILE A 99 -8.82 11.50 5.68
C ILE A 99 -9.62 10.45 4.92
N ASN A 100 -10.19 9.46 5.63
CA ASN A 100 -10.99 8.42 5.00
C ASN A 100 -12.49 8.54 5.32
N LYS A 101 -12.98 9.76 5.58
CA LYS A 101 -14.42 10.02 5.85
C LYS A 101 -15.35 9.54 4.73
N ASP A 102 -14.86 9.56 3.50
CA ASP A 102 -15.60 9.16 2.31
C ASP A 102 -15.47 7.66 2.00
N GLY A 103 -14.66 6.93 2.78
CA GLY A 103 -14.42 5.50 2.61
C GLY A 103 -13.46 5.16 1.48
N ALA A 104 -13.41 3.86 1.15
CA ALA A 104 -12.74 3.34 -0.04
C ALA A 104 -13.77 2.89 -1.05
N ASN A 105 -13.70 3.44 -2.27
CA ASN A 105 -14.42 2.89 -3.41
C ASN A 105 -13.57 1.77 -4.03
N LEU A 106 -14.16 0.59 -4.16
CA LEU A 106 -13.50 -0.61 -4.67
C LEU A 106 -14.24 -1.14 -5.90
N ASN A 107 -13.45 -1.63 -6.85
CA ASN A 107 -13.95 -2.46 -7.93
C ASN A 107 -14.28 -3.85 -7.36
N LEU A 108 -15.25 -4.52 -7.97
CA LEU A 108 -15.47 -5.94 -7.77
C LEU A 108 -15.17 -6.69 -9.06
N GLU A 109 -14.38 -7.75 -8.95
CA GLU A 109 -14.07 -8.66 -10.03
C GLU A 109 -14.74 -9.99 -9.75
N LEU A 110 -15.59 -10.45 -10.67
CA LEU A 110 -16.13 -11.79 -10.68
C LEU A 110 -15.24 -12.65 -11.57
N GLN A 111 -14.68 -13.72 -11.01
CA GLN A 111 -13.95 -14.75 -11.75
C GLN A 111 -14.89 -15.93 -12.02
N GLU A 112 -15.11 -16.27 -13.29
CA GLU A 112 -15.95 -17.38 -13.71
C GLU A 112 -15.17 -18.70 -13.59
N LEU A 113 -15.66 -19.66 -12.79
CA LEU A 113 -15.10 -21.02 -12.72
C LEU A 113 -15.94 -22.03 -13.53
N THR A 114 -17.21 -21.70 -13.74
CA THR A 114 -18.10 -22.33 -14.70
C THR A 114 -18.87 -21.25 -15.44
N GLU A 115 -19.45 -21.58 -16.59
CA GLU A 115 -20.35 -20.68 -17.31
C GLU A 115 -21.45 -20.18 -16.35
N LEU A 116 -21.78 -18.88 -16.41
CA LEU A 116 -22.78 -18.26 -15.55
C LEU A 116 -24.02 -17.85 -16.33
N ILE A 117 -25.19 -17.90 -15.66
CA ILE A 117 -26.47 -17.43 -16.18
C ILE A 117 -27.16 -16.57 -15.12
N ASN A 118 -28.10 -15.73 -15.55
CA ASN A 118 -28.94 -15.03 -14.61
C ASN A 118 -29.94 -16.01 -13.99
N ASP A 119 -29.76 -16.31 -12.70
CA ASP A 119 -30.60 -17.23 -11.95
C ASP A 119 -31.18 -16.62 -10.67
N GLY A 120 -31.15 -15.28 -10.56
CA GLY A 120 -31.61 -14.53 -9.39
C GLY A 120 -30.71 -14.65 -8.16
N THR A 121 -29.46 -15.13 -8.31
CA THR A 121 -28.50 -15.14 -7.20
C THR A 121 -28.13 -13.72 -6.79
N LYS A 122 -28.16 -13.49 -5.47
CA LYS A 122 -27.77 -12.23 -4.83
C LYS A 122 -26.42 -12.39 -4.13
N ILE A 123 -25.56 -11.39 -4.25
CA ILE A 123 -24.25 -11.34 -3.58
C ILE A 123 -24.37 -10.37 -2.41
N VAL A 124 -24.14 -10.85 -1.18
CA VAL A 124 -24.34 -10.12 0.07
C VAL A 124 -23.01 -9.95 0.79
N PHE A 125 -22.73 -8.74 1.28
CA PHE A 125 -21.54 -8.44 2.08
C PHE A 125 -21.90 -8.53 3.56
N LYS A 126 -21.35 -9.53 4.26
CA LYS A 126 -21.63 -9.78 5.68
C LYS A 126 -20.43 -9.43 6.55
N ILE A 127 -20.70 -8.79 7.68
CA ILE A 127 -19.77 -8.53 8.77
C ILE A 127 -20.36 -9.03 10.07
N ASP A 128 -19.51 -9.24 11.07
CA ASP A 128 -19.94 -9.56 12.44
C ASP A 128 -20.75 -8.38 13.02
N ASP A 129 -21.95 -8.66 13.53
CA ASP A 129 -22.95 -7.67 13.95
C ASP A 129 -22.39 -6.63 14.93
N LYS A 130 -21.41 -6.99 15.76
CA LYS A 130 -20.78 -6.05 16.70
C LYS A 130 -20.02 -4.90 16.02
N PHE A 131 -19.73 -5.01 14.73
CA PHE A 131 -19.05 -3.97 13.95
C PHE A 131 -20.01 -3.22 13.01
N SER A 132 -21.31 -3.55 13.00
CA SER A 132 -22.30 -2.98 12.06
C SER A 132 -22.48 -1.46 12.21
N ASP A 133 -22.31 -0.93 13.42
CA ASP A 133 -22.39 0.52 13.68
C ASP A 133 -21.14 1.28 13.22
N VAL A 134 -19.98 0.59 13.20
CA VAL A 134 -18.66 1.21 12.93
C VAL A 134 -18.10 0.89 11.56
N VAL A 135 -18.66 -0.08 10.83
CA VAL A 135 -18.29 -0.40 9.44
C VAL A 135 -19.54 -0.32 8.57
N LYS A 136 -19.54 0.60 7.61
CA LYS A 136 -20.63 0.72 6.63
C LYS A 136 -20.16 0.26 5.26
N ILE A 137 -20.95 -0.61 4.63
CA ILE A 137 -20.72 -1.14 3.29
C ILE A 137 -21.89 -0.71 2.42
N THR A 138 -21.61 -0.08 1.27
CA THR A 138 -22.65 0.41 0.37
C THR A 138 -22.31 0.04 -1.07
N PRO A 139 -23.20 -0.68 -1.80
CA PRO A 139 -24.43 -1.30 -1.30
C PRO A 139 -24.11 -2.49 -0.37
N THR A 140 -25.08 -2.93 0.44
CA THR A 140 -24.94 -4.13 1.30
C THR A 140 -25.06 -5.44 0.51
N SER A 141 -25.57 -5.36 -0.72
CA SER A 141 -25.72 -6.48 -1.63
C SER A 141 -25.88 -6.02 -3.07
N ILE A 142 -25.60 -6.90 -4.02
CA ILE A 142 -25.74 -6.68 -5.47
C ILE A 142 -26.32 -7.93 -6.12
N GLU A 143 -26.92 -7.80 -7.30
CA GLU A 143 -27.44 -8.95 -8.04
C GLU A 143 -26.35 -9.55 -8.96
N LEU A 144 -26.29 -10.88 -9.09
CA LEU A 144 -25.34 -11.55 -10.01
C LEU A 144 -25.52 -11.05 -11.45
N SER A 145 -26.75 -10.73 -11.84
CA SER A 145 -27.07 -10.18 -13.16
C SER A 145 -26.34 -8.87 -13.48
N GLU A 146 -25.93 -8.10 -12.47
CA GLU A 146 -25.15 -6.89 -12.69
C GLU A 146 -23.80 -7.21 -13.34
N PHE A 147 -23.11 -8.27 -12.88
CA PHE A 147 -21.89 -8.73 -13.56
C PHE A 147 -22.18 -9.27 -14.94
N LEU A 148 -23.28 -10.00 -15.13
CA LEU A 148 -23.60 -10.61 -16.43
C LEU A 148 -23.89 -9.57 -17.53
N ASN A 149 -24.22 -8.34 -17.14
CA ASN A 149 -24.37 -7.21 -18.05
C ASN A 149 -23.02 -6.59 -18.47
N GLU A 150 -21.94 -6.84 -17.73
CA GLU A 150 -20.60 -6.40 -18.08
C GLU A 150 -19.97 -7.31 -19.13
N LYS A 151 -19.01 -6.78 -19.89
CA LYS A 151 -18.26 -7.56 -20.89
C LYS A 151 -17.41 -8.64 -20.19
N VAL A 152 -17.34 -9.83 -20.78
CA VAL A 152 -16.33 -10.83 -20.39
C VAL A 152 -14.96 -10.36 -20.83
N GLU A 153 -14.06 -10.25 -19.88
CA GLU A 153 -12.63 -10.08 -20.09
C GLU A 153 -11.92 -11.41 -19.87
N VAL A 154 -10.79 -11.59 -20.58
CA VAL A 154 -9.98 -12.80 -20.49
C VAL A 154 -8.58 -12.38 -20.12
N ARG A 155 -8.01 -13.03 -19.10
CA ARG A 155 -6.59 -12.95 -18.81
C ARG A 155 -5.97 -14.33 -18.93
N ASN A 156 -4.84 -14.41 -19.62
CA ASN A 156 -4.08 -15.64 -19.73
C ASN A 156 -3.09 -15.72 -18.56
N ILE A 157 -3.22 -16.77 -17.76
CA ILE A 157 -2.38 -17.04 -16.61
C ILE A 157 -1.79 -18.42 -16.78
N SER A 158 -0.47 -18.52 -16.95
CA SER A 158 0.22 -19.81 -17.04
C SER A 158 -0.41 -20.76 -18.08
N GLN A 159 -0.80 -20.21 -19.24
CA GLN A 159 -1.46 -20.91 -20.37
C GLN A 159 -2.93 -21.31 -20.13
N GLU A 160 -3.55 -20.85 -19.04
CA GLU A 160 -4.98 -21.00 -18.80
C GLU A 160 -5.72 -19.66 -18.98
N ASP A 161 -6.84 -19.70 -19.67
CA ASP A 161 -7.71 -18.53 -19.84
C ASP A 161 -8.66 -18.42 -18.64
N ILE A 162 -8.55 -17.30 -17.94
CA ILE A 162 -9.45 -16.94 -16.86
C ILE A 162 -10.43 -15.89 -17.37
N ASN A 163 -11.70 -16.27 -17.43
CA ASN A 163 -12.80 -15.37 -17.73
C ASN A 163 -13.20 -14.61 -16.47
N TYR A 164 -13.32 -13.29 -16.59
CA TYR A 164 -13.74 -12.45 -15.49
C TYR A 164 -14.56 -11.26 -15.97
N ARG A 165 -15.28 -10.62 -15.04
CA ARG A 165 -16.09 -9.42 -15.26
C ARG A 165 -15.87 -8.43 -14.13
N VAL A 166 -15.88 -7.14 -14.43
CA VAL A 166 -15.54 -6.11 -13.43
C VAL A 166 -16.67 -5.09 -13.30
N LEU A 167 -17.15 -4.90 -12.07
CA LEU A 167 -17.98 -3.77 -11.69
C LEU A 167 -17.09 -2.68 -11.07
N LYS A 168 -16.92 -1.57 -11.79
CA LYS A 168 -16.04 -0.47 -11.35
C LYS A 168 -16.68 0.37 -10.24
N ASN A 169 -15.90 0.75 -9.24
CA ASN A 169 -16.30 1.58 -8.10
C ASN A 169 -17.62 1.11 -7.45
N LYS A 170 -17.85 -0.20 -7.39
CA LYS A 170 -19.15 -0.77 -7.06
C LYS A 170 -19.46 -0.74 -5.57
N VAL A 171 -18.44 -0.89 -4.72
CA VAL A 171 -18.60 -0.97 -3.27
C VAL A 171 -17.82 0.15 -2.61
N ASN A 172 -18.49 0.92 -1.76
CA ASN A 172 -17.88 1.86 -0.83
C ASN A 172 -17.84 1.23 0.57
N ILE A 173 -16.67 1.26 1.21
CA ILE A 173 -16.47 0.78 2.59
C ILE A 173 -16.00 1.95 3.45
N LYS A 174 -16.73 2.22 4.54
CA LYS A 174 -16.37 3.25 5.53
C LYS A 174 -16.04 2.63 6.88
N CYS A 175 -15.03 3.19 7.54
CA CYS A 175 -14.68 2.90 8.92
C CYS A 175 -15.02 4.14 9.77
N LEU A 176 -16.02 4.02 10.63
CA LEU A 176 -16.60 5.12 11.43
C LEU A 176 -16.20 5.04 12.91
N GLY A 177 -15.37 4.07 13.29
CA GLY A 177 -15.04 3.84 14.69
C GLY A 177 -13.89 2.85 14.90
N VAL A 178 -13.73 2.44 16.14
CA VAL A 178 -12.61 1.60 16.55
C VAL A 178 -12.85 0.14 16.16
N LEU A 179 -11.85 -0.44 15.51
CA LEU A 179 -11.76 -1.88 15.26
C LEU A 179 -10.70 -2.47 16.19
N GLU A 180 -11.14 -3.17 17.23
CA GLU A 180 -10.25 -3.80 18.23
C GLU A 180 -9.43 -4.97 17.68
N LYS A 181 -9.90 -5.53 16.57
CA LYS A 181 -9.25 -6.62 15.84
C LYS A 181 -9.52 -6.44 14.35
N ASN A 182 -8.81 -7.22 13.53
CA ASN A 182 -9.09 -7.27 12.11
C ASN A 182 -10.51 -7.80 11.89
N VAL A 183 -11.23 -7.23 10.93
CA VAL A 183 -12.63 -7.53 10.66
C VAL A 183 -12.76 -8.14 9.27
N SER A 184 -13.38 -9.30 9.18
CA SER A 184 -13.67 -9.96 7.92
C SER A 184 -15.00 -9.45 7.35
N ILE A 185 -14.97 -8.99 6.09
CA ILE A 185 -16.14 -8.82 5.24
C ILE A 185 -16.23 -10.07 4.38
N LYS A 186 -17.20 -10.93 4.68
CA LYS A 186 -17.46 -12.14 3.91
C LYS A 186 -18.38 -11.81 2.74
N VAL A 187 -18.08 -12.36 1.56
CA VAL A 187 -18.94 -12.25 0.38
C VAL A 187 -19.73 -13.53 0.24
N ILE A 188 -21.05 -13.44 0.41
CA ILE A 188 -21.96 -14.59 0.43
C ILE A 188 -22.88 -14.53 -0.80
N ALA A 189 -22.81 -15.55 -1.64
CA ALA A 189 -23.81 -15.81 -2.67
C ALA A 189 -25.05 -16.43 -2.00
N THR A 190 -26.22 -15.87 -2.26
CA THR A 190 -27.50 -16.31 -1.71
C THR A 190 -28.50 -16.56 -2.83
N LYS A 191 -29.08 -17.78 -2.85
CA LYS A 191 -30.13 -18.18 -3.78
C LYS A 191 -31.13 -19.09 -3.08
N ASN A 192 -32.41 -18.75 -3.11
CA ASN A 192 -33.48 -19.54 -2.49
C ASN A 192 -33.18 -19.96 -1.03
N GLY A 193 -32.58 -19.06 -0.25
CA GLY A 193 -32.19 -19.31 1.15
C GLY A 193 -30.91 -20.14 1.36
N LYS A 194 -30.29 -20.65 0.29
CA LYS A 194 -28.96 -21.29 0.36
C LYS A 194 -27.88 -20.22 0.32
N GLU A 195 -26.87 -20.37 1.17
CA GLU A 195 -25.73 -19.46 1.27
C GLU A 195 -24.41 -20.17 0.97
N GLN A 196 -23.54 -19.50 0.23
CA GLN A 196 -22.18 -19.97 -0.06
C GLN A 196 -21.22 -18.80 -0.05
N GLN A 197 -20.10 -18.94 0.66
CA GLN A 197 -19.06 -17.92 0.65
C GLN A 197 -18.24 -18.03 -0.66
N VAL A 198 -18.12 -16.92 -1.36
CA VAL A 198 -17.45 -16.80 -2.68
C VAL A 198 -16.31 -15.77 -2.68
N GLY A 199 -16.04 -15.15 -1.53
CA GLY A 199 -14.98 -14.16 -1.37
C GLY A 199 -14.86 -13.66 0.06
N GLU A 200 -13.81 -12.89 0.32
CA GLU A 200 -13.52 -12.30 1.62
C GLU A 200 -12.64 -11.05 1.46
N LEU A 201 -12.76 -10.07 2.35
CA LEU A 201 -11.86 -8.93 2.49
C LEU A 201 -11.58 -8.71 3.98
N ILE A 202 -10.33 -8.42 4.35
CA ILE A 202 -9.98 -8.11 5.74
C ILE A 202 -9.78 -6.61 5.92
N LEU A 203 -10.54 -6.00 6.83
CA LEU A 203 -10.28 -4.66 7.35
C LEU A 203 -9.23 -4.73 8.46
N PHE A 204 -8.18 -3.92 8.31
CA PHE A 204 -7.11 -3.82 9.28
C PHE A 204 -7.60 -3.09 10.56
N LYS A 205 -7.26 -3.63 11.73
CA LYS A 205 -7.63 -3.06 13.04
C LYS A 205 -7.17 -1.61 13.21
N THR A 206 -7.98 -0.80 13.89
CA THR A 206 -7.76 0.65 14.08
C THR A 206 -7.62 1.05 15.55
N ASN A 207 -7.60 0.09 16.48
CA ASN A 207 -7.44 0.35 17.91
C ASN A 207 -6.10 0.97 18.33
N LYS A 208 -5.12 0.96 17.42
CA LYS A 208 -3.81 1.56 17.67
C LYS A 208 -3.20 2.09 16.38
N ILE A 209 -3.12 3.41 16.26
CA ILE A 209 -2.59 4.11 15.07
C ILE A 209 -1.33 4.87 15.49
N PRO A 210 -0.13 4.46 15.07
CA PRO A 210 1.10 5.16 15.42
C PRO A 210 1.29 6.50 14.71
N LYS A 211 2.12 7.36 15.31
CA LYS A 211 2.67 8.58 14.73
C LYS A 211 4.19 8.47 14.54
N ALA A 212 4.68 8.89 13.39
CA ALA A 212 6.10 9.17 13.13
C ALA A 212 6.31 10.68 12.97
N LYS A 213 7.31 11.21 13.67
CA LYS A 213 7.57 12.65 13.77
C LYS A 213 8.81 13.01 12.97
N ILE A 214 8.66 13.96 12.06
CA ILE A 214 9.73 14.47 11.19
C ILE A 214 10.14 15.88 11.65
N ILE A 215 11.45 16.08 11.79
CA ILE A 215 12.09 17.38 11.90
C ILE A 215 12.77 17.68 10.57
N LEU A 216 12.30 18.70 9.86
CA LEU A 216 12.96 19.16 8.63
C LEU A 216 14.07 20.13 8.97
N VAL A 217 15.25 19.90 8.40
CA VAL A 217 16.42 20.76 8.55
C VAL A 217 16.92 21.20 7.17
N LYS A 218 16.73 22.48 6.85
CA LYS A 218 17.29 23.08 5.63
C LYS A 218 18.77 23.35 5.85
N VAL A 219 19.64 22.79 5.04
CA VAL A 219 21.09 23.02 5.13
C VAL A 219 21.55 23.86 3.94
N ILE A 220 21.93 25.10 4.20
CA ILE A 220 22.32 26.08 3.18
C ILE A 220 23.84 26.13 3.11
N THR A 221 24.40 25.84 1.95
CA THR A 221 25.86 25.80 1.71
C THR A 221 26.33 26.81 0.67
N ASN A 222 25.41 27.37 -0.12
CA ASN A 222 25.66 28.38 -1.15
C ASN A 222 24.40 29.27 -1.31
N ASP A 223 24.48 30.27 -2.17
CA ASP A 223 23.40 31.24 -2.41
C ASP A 223 22.33 30.73 -3.39
N GLU A 224 22.51 29.55 -3.98
CA GLU A 224 21.55 28.99 -4.93
C GLU A 224 20.24 28.61 -4.22
N PRO A 225 19.07 29.09 -4.70
CA PRO A 225 17.80 28.80 -4.06
C PRO A 225 17.36 27.36 -4.29
N PHE A 226 16.76 26.76 -3.27
CA PHE A 226 16.13 25.44 -3.34
C PHE A 226 15.04 25.29 -2.27
N SER A 227 14.10 24.40 -2.54
CA SER A 227 13.02 24.05 -1.61
C SER A 227 12.63 22.58 -1.78
N LEU A 228 11.95 22.05 -0.77
CA LEU A 228 11.17 20.83 -0.94
C LEU A 228 9.94 21.15 -1.81
N PRO A 229 9.38 20.16 -2.51
CA PRO A 229 8.15 20.36 -3.28
C PRO A 229 6.98 20.67 -2.35
N ASN A 230 5.97 21.43 -2.78
CA ASN A 230 4.91 21.89 -1.88
C ASN A 230 3.91 20.78 -1.47
N ASP A 231 3.88 19.68 -2.21
CA ASP A 231 2.91 18.59 -2.09
C ASP A 231 3.39 17.41 -1.24
N PHE A 232 4.68 17.32 -0.85
CA PHE A 232 5.15 16.10 -0.17
C PHE A 232 4.44 15.87 1.17
N GLU A 233 4.14 16.91 1.96
CA GLU A 233 3.39 16.75 3.20
C GLU A 233 1.95 16.30 2.96
N TYR A 234 1.34 16.72 1.83
CA TYR A 234 0.05 16.20 1.41
C TYR A 234 0.17 14.70 1.07
N ALA A 235 1.19 14.31 0.31
CA ALA A 235 1.41 12.92 -0.04
C ALA A 235 1.75 12.03 1.17
N LEU A 236 2.45 12.54 2.18
CA LEU A 236 2.66 11.86 3.47
C LEU A 236 1.33 11.54 4.18
N LYS A 237 0.33 12.41 3.99
CA LYS A 237 -0.96 12.30 4.65
C LYS A 237 -1.96 11.45 3.89
N TYR A 238 -2.03 11.65 2.58
CA TYR A 238 -3.14 11.19 1.76
C TYR A 238 -2.73 10.16 0.73
N LYS A 239 -1.46 9.85 0.54
CA LYS A 239 -1.02 9.01 -0.58
C LYS A 239 0.00 7.92 -0.24
N SER A 240 0.43 7.80 1.02
CA SER A 240 1.54 6.93 1.40
C SER A 240 1.27 6.17 2.70
N PHE A 241 1.72 6.67 3.85
CA PHE A 241 1.74 5.89 5.10
C PHE A 241 0.36 5.75 5.77
N ASN A 242 -0.64 6.51 5.33
CA ASN A 242 -2.05 6.25 5.64
C ASN A 242 -2.46 4.82 5.24
N GLN A 243 -1.83 4.25 4.21
CA GLN A 243 -2.05 2.86 3.81
C GLN A 243 -1.70 1.85 4.89
N ALA A 244 -0.72 2.19 5.73
CA ALA A 244 -0.30 1.37 6.86
C ALA A 244 -0.94 1.84 8.18
N LEU A 245 -2.02 2.63 8.17
CA LEU A 245 -2.58 3.26 9.38
C LEU A 245 -1.50 3.95 10.24
N THR A 246 -0.56 4.64 9.60
CA THR A 246 0.55 5.34 10.27
C THR A 246 0.50 6.82 9.90
N ARG A 247 0.46 7.69 10.91
CA ARG A 247 0.47 9.14 10.72
C ARG A 247 1.90 9.62 10.65
N VAL A 248 2.35 10.07 9.49
CA VAL A 248 3.66 10.70 9.34
C VAL A 248 3.48 12.21 9.30
N GLU A 249 4.13 12.91 10.22
CA GLU A 249 3.90 14.33 10.45
C GLU A 249 5.21 15.11 10.54
N VAL A 250 5.31 16.20 9.77
CA VAL A 250 6.32 17.22 10.00
C VAL A 250 5.89 18.09 11.18
N ILE A 251 6.65 18.01 12.26
CA ILE A 251 6.39 18.76 13.51
C ILE A 251 7.27 20.00 13.66
N ALA A 252 8.33 20.14 12.85
CA ALA A 252 9.17 21.34 12.81
C ALA A 252 9.68 21.61 11.39
N ARG A 253 9.37 22.81 10.88
CA ARG A 253 9.70 23.26 9.50
C ARG A 253 10.79 24.32 9.45
N ASN A 254 10.97 25.08 10.53
CA ASN A 254 11.82 26.28 10.56
C ASN A 254 13.25 26.00 11.03
N GLN A 255 13.73 24.75 10.99
CA GLN A 255 15.13 24.50 11.33
C GLN A 255 16.00 24.77 10.11
N VAL A 256 16.84 25.80 10.23
CA VAL A 256 17.80 26.19 9.19
C VAL A 256 19.20 26.10 9.76
N LEU A 257 20.08 25.46 9.00
CA LEU A 257 21.51 25.38 9.25
C LEU A 257 22.22 26.14 8.11
N ASP A 258 22.52 27.41 8.33
CA ASP A 258 23.19 28.24 7.34
C ASP A 258 24.72 28.19 7.53
N LEU A 259 25.37 27.52 6.59
CA LEU A 259 26.81 27.26 6.59
C LEU A 259 27.57 28.22 5.67
N ARG A 260 26.88 29.15 4.99
CA ARG A 260 27.53 30.12 4.10
C ARG A 260 28.48 31.02 4.87
N ASN A 261 29.65 31.29 4.28
CA ASN A 261 30.68 32.19 4.82
C ASN A 261 31.20 31.83 6.23
N ARG A 262 30.88 30.63 6.72
CA ARG A 262 31.38 30.09 7.98
C ARG A 262 32.85 29.69 7.84
N LYS A 263 33.65 30.03 8.86
CA LYS A 263 35.11 29.79 8.89
C LYS A 263 35.52 28.81 9.98
N GLU A 264 34.58 28.38 10.80
CA GLU A 264 34.76 27.38 11.84
C GLU A 264 35.28 26.09 11.19
N LYS A 265 36.41 25.55 11.68
CA LYS A 265 37.07 24.37 11.09
C LYS A 265 36.11 23.21 10.85
N THR A 266 35.20 22.96 11.80
CA THR A 266 34.18 21.90 11.67
C THR A 266 33.23 22.09 10.48
N VAL A 267 32.93 23.34 10.11
CA VAL A 267 32.06 23.66 8.97
C VAL A 267 32.85 23.55 7.68
N VAL A 268 34.07 24.09 7.64
CA VAL A 268 34.97 24.00 6.49
C VAL A 268 35.25 22.54 6.12
N ASP A 269 35.61 21.71 7.12
CA ASP A 269 35.86 20.28 6.91
C ASP A 269 34.60 19.56 6.38
N PHE A 270 33.41 19.91 6.89
CA PHE A 270 32.15 19.35 6.40
C PHE A 270 31.86 19.75 4.95
N LEU A 271 32.04 21.02 4.59
CA LEU A 271 31.80 21.49 3.22
C LEU A 271 32.77 20.83 2.24
N TYR A 272 34.04 20.64 2.65
CA TYR A 272 35.02 19.88 1.87
C TYR A 272 34.61 18.41 1.72
N ASP A 273 34.22 17.76 2.83
CA ASP A 273 33.69 16.39 2.79
C ASP A 273 32.51 16.34 1.82
N LEU A 274 31.50 17.21 1.92
CA LEU A 274 30.29 17.21 1.09
C LEU A 274 30.57 17.28 -0.42
N GLN A 275 31.65 17.93 -0.83
CA GLN A 275 32.10 18.02 -2.23
C GLN A 275 32.94 16.80 -2.67
N SER A 276 33.40 15.97 -1.74
CA SER A 276 34.20 14.78 -2.01
C SER A 276 33.36 13.62 -2.56
N GLN A 277 33.86 12.95 -3.60
CA GLN A 277 33.14 11.88 -4.31
C GLN A 277 33.25 10.49 -3.65
N ARG A 278 33.81 10.38 -2.44
CA ARG A 278 34.14 9.08 -1.79
C ARG A 278 33.70 8.97 -0.33
N ILE A 279 32.69 9.72 0.08
CA ILE A 279 32.21 9.66 1.46
C ILE A 279 31.31 8.43 1.66
N LYS A 280 31.44 7.79 2.83
CA LYS A 280 30.53 6.72 3.27
C LYS A 280 29.26 7.30 3.90
N LYS A 281 28.13 6.62 3.73
CA LYS A 281 26.78 7.03 4.22
C LYS A 281 26.76 7.36 5.72
N ASP A 282 27.43 6.57 6.53
CA ASP A 282 27.56 6.73 7.98
C ASP A 282 28.32 8.01 8.34
N LYS A 283 29.50 8.22 7.75
CA LYS A 283 30.34 9.39 8.00
C LYS A 283 29.60 10.70 7.71
N ILE A 284 28.94 10.77 6.55
CA ILE A 284 28.21 11.99 6.17
C ILE A 284 27.02 12.26 7.10
N MET A 285 26.21 11.24 7.42
CA MET A 285 25.08 11.39 8.35
C MET A 285 25.54 11.86 9.73
N GLU A 286 26.63 11.29 10.23
CA GLU A 286 27.24 11.75 11.48
C GLU A 286 27.68 13.21 11.42
N ASN A 287 28.27 13.65 10.32
CA ASN A 287 28.70 15.04 10.17
C ASN A 287 27.51 16.01 10.18
N PHE A 288 26.41 15.69 9.49
CA PHE A 288 25.17 16.49 9.56
C PHE A 288 24.64 16.60 11.00
N LYS A 289 24.60 15.49 11.73
CA LYS A 289 24.17 15.46 13.13
C LYS A 289 25.11 16.26 14.03
N LYS A 290 26.43 16.09 13.87
CA LYS A 290 27.47 16.81 14.64
C LYS A 290 27.33 18.31 14.44
N LEU A 291 27.14 18.78 13.20
CA LEU A 291 26.91 20.20 12.92
C LEU A 291 25.60 20.70 13.55
N TYR A 292 24.52 19.95 13.41
CA TYR A 292 23.23 20.32 14.00
C TYR A 292 23.36 20.53 15.53
N ILE A 293 24.07 19.63 16.22
CA ILE A 293 24.37 19.74 17.65
C ILE A 293 25.33 20.89 17.95
N TYR A 294 26.38 21.08 17.13
CA TYR A 294 27.36 22.15 17.29
C TYR A 294 26.69 23.53 17.31
N PHE A 295 25.65 23.74 16.49
CA PHE A 295 24.84 24.95 16.49
C PHE A 295 23.72 24.96 17.56
N GLY A 296 23.90 24.21 18.65
CA GLY A 296 23.06 24.24 19.85
C GLY A 296 21.71 23.53 19.72
N LYS A 297 21.50 22.72 18.68
CA LYS A 297 20.23 22.00 18.48
C LYS A 297 20.28 20.62 19.15
N LYS A 298 19.11 20.10 19.53
CA LYS A 298 18.95 18.80 20.16
C LYS A 298 18.49 17.74 19.15
N ILE A 299 19.03 16.54 19.27
CA ILE A 299 18.59 15.36 18.52
C ILE A 299 17.80 14.44 19.44
N TYR A 300 16.57 14.11 19.05
CA TYR A 300 15.71 13.17 19.77
C TYR A 300 15.69 11.83 19.05
N GLU A 301 16.01 10.75 19.77
CA GLU A 301 16.17 9.41 19.20
C GLU A 301 14.90 8.92 18.47
N ASN A 302 13.73 9.23 19.01
CA ASN A 302 12.44 8.78 18.48
C ASN A 302 11.94 9.61 17.28
N TYR A 303 12.67 10.65 16.87
CA TYR A 303 12.27 11.50 15.73
C TYR A 303 13.08 11.14 14.49
N ILE A 304 12.51 11.38 13.32
CA ILE A 304 13.18 11.29 12.03
C ILE A 304 13.70 12.68 11.70
N TYR A 305 15.02 12.84 11.58
CA TYR A 305 15.60 14.07 11.05
C TYR A 305 15.77 13.93 9.55
N LEU A 306 15.19 14.87 8.79
CA LEU A 306 15.35 14.97 7.35
C LEU A 306 16.15 16.22 7.05
N PHE A 307 17.42 16.04 6.71
CA PHE A 307 18.30 17.09 6.23
C PHE A 307 18.15 17.21 4.72
N TYR A 308 17.94 18.41 4.20
CA TYR A 308 17.86 18.64 2.76
C TYR A 308 18.73 19.81 2.32
N HIS A 309 19.38 19.64 1.17
CA HIS A 309 20.30 20.61 0.58
C HIS A 309 20.36 20.45 -0.95
N ASN A 310 21.00 21.41 -1.63
CA ASN A 310 21.12 21.49 -3.09
C ASN A 310 22.50 21.06 -3.63
N ASN A 311 23.22 20.22 -2.88
CA ASN A 311 24.50 19.69 -3.34
C ASN A 311 24.29 18.32 -3.99
N GLU A 312 25.07 18.01 -5.02
CA GLU A 312 25.20 16.64 -5.50
C GLU A 312 26.04 15.82 -4.53
N ILE A 313 25.66 14.57 -4.29
CA ILE A 313 26.46 13.64 -3.49
C ILE A 313 26.70 12.36 -4.28
N SER A 314 27.97 11.95 -4.32
CA SER A 314 28.39 10.64 -4.79
C SER A 314 28.86 9.81 -3.61
N LEU A 315 28.21 8.68 -3.37
CA LEU A 315 28.54 7.77 -2.27
C LEU A 315 29.34 6.58 -2.78
N LEU A 316 30.29 6.15 -1.96
CA LEU A 316 30.96 4.86 -2.13
C LEU A 316 30.08 3.76 -1.54
N ASP A 317 29.52 2.90 -2.39
CA ASP A 317 28.69 1.76 -1.99
C ASP A 317 29.25 0.47 -2.62
N LYS A 318 29.65 -0.48 -1.76
CA LYS A 318 30.30 -1.75 -2.17
C LYS A 318 31.43 -1.58 -3.21
N GLY A 319 32.25 -0.53 -3.07
CA GLY A 319 33.37 -0.25 -3.96
C GLY A 319 33.03 0.53 -5.23
N ILE A 320 31.75 0.83 -5.48
CA ILE A 320 31.29 1.60 -6.64
C ILE A 320 30.84 2.99 -6.19
N ILE A 321 31.25 4.02 -6.93
CA ILE A 321 30.81 5.40 -6.69
C ILE A 321 29.52 5.63 -7.47
N ARG A 322 28.45 6.06 -6.78
CA ARG A 322 27.17 6.39 -7.43
C ARG A 322 26.64 7.73 -6.92
N LYS A 323 26.17 8.56 -7.86
CA LYS A 323 25.34 9.72 -7.52
C LYS A 323 24.06 9.24 -6.85
N THR A 324 23.65 9.91 -5.78
CA THR A 324 22.41 9.57 -5.07
C THR A 324 21.46 10.77 -4.96
N LYS A 325 20.16 10.49 -5.10
CA LYS A 325 19.08 11.45 -4.88
C LYS A 325 18.85 11.69 -3.38
N GLY A 326 19.04 10.67 -2.55
CA GLY A 326 18.88 10.71 -1.11
C GLY A 326 19.33 9.40 -0.48
N PHE A 327 19.38 9.35 0.84
CA PHE A 327 19.58 8.08 1.54
C PHE A 327 19.15 8.20 2.99
N THR A 328 18.88 7.03 3.56
CA THR A 328 18.54 6.86 4.96
C THR A 328 19.66 6.13 5.69
N TYR A 329 20.01 6.62 6.88
CA TYR A 329 20.95 5.96 7.78
C TYR A 329 20.49 6.11 9.24
N GLN A 330 20.39 4.98 9.95
CA GLN A 330 19.90 4.92 11.34
C GLN A 330 18.57 5.68 11.54
N GLY A 331 17.65 5.54 10.58
CA GLY A 331 16.33 6.18 10.59
C GLY A 331 16.34 7.71 10.47
N ASN A 332 17.42 8.31 9.97
CA ASN A 332 17.50 9.72 9.60
C ASN A 332 17.80 9.82 8.11
N ILE A 333 17.42 10.92 7.50
CA ILE A 333 17.32 11.06 6.05
C ILE A 333 18.18 12.24 5.59
N ILE A 334 18.87 12.04 4.47
CA ILE A 334 19.50 13.12 3.70
C ILE A 334 18.87 13.14 2.31
N ILE A 335 18.41 14.32 1.89
CA ILE A 335 17.89 14.60 0.54
C ILE A 335 18.83 15.58 -0.16
N ASN A 336 19.32 15.17 -1.33
CA ASN A 336 20.28 15.92 -2.14
C ASN A 336 19.58 16.63 -3.29
N LEU A 337 20.34 17.39 -4.11
CA LEU A 337 19.81 18.14 -5.25
C LEU A 337 18.87 17.31 -6.15
N GLY A 338 19.30 16.10 -6.55
CA GLY A 338 18.50 15.22 -7.42
C GLY A 338 17.29 14.56 -6.75
N GLY A 339 17.14 14.69 -5.43
CA GLY A 339 16.07 14.07 -4.64
C GLY A 339 15.06 15.05 -4.05
N LEU A 340 15.11 16.34 -4.40
CA LEU A 340 14.13 17.35 -3.97
C LEU A 340 12.77 17.17 -4.69
N ASN A 341 12.21 15.96 -4.62
CA ASN A 341 10.92 15.58 -5.19
C ASN A 341 10.15 14.67 -4.22
N THR A 342 8.82 14.64 -4.36
CA THR A 342 7.91 13.97 -3.42
C THR A 342 8.17 12.48 -3.32
N HIS A 343 8.42 11.80 -4.45
CA HIS A 343 8.64 10.36 -4.47
C HIS A 343 9.90 9.96 -3.68
N THR A 344 11.03 10.62 -3.93
CA THR A 344 12.29 10.35 -3.18
C THR A 344 12.11 10.61 -1.69
N ILE A 345 11.42 11.68 -1.29
CA ILE A 345 11.17 11.98 0.12
C ILE A 345 10.38 10.85 0.80
N ILE A 346 9.30 10.38 0.17
CA ILE A 346 8.47 9.28 0.71
C ILE A 346 9.27 7.98 0.76
N HIS A 347 10.04 7.67 -0.29
CA HIS A 347 10.90 6.50 -0.37
C HIS A 347 11.89 6.43 0.81
N GLU A 348 12.59 7.53 1.08
CA GLU A 348 13.53 7.61 2.20
C GLU A 348 12.83 7.56 3.57
N ILE A 349 11.64 8.16 3.69
CA ILE A 349 10.85 7.99 4.93
C ILE A 349 10.44 6.53 5.12
N GLY A 350 10.15 5.80 4.04
CA GLY A 350 9.90 4.37 4.07
C GLY A 350 11.08 3.61 4.67
N HIS A 351 12.30 3.88 4.21
CA HIS A 351 13.51 3.32 4.81
C HIS A 351 13.69 3.73 6.28
N ALA A 352 13.38 4.98 6.64
CA ALA A 352 13.46 5.44 8.02
C ALA A 352 12.48 4.71 8.94
N LEU A 353 11.36 4.26 8.37
CA LEU A 353 10.35 3.40 8.99
C LEU A 353 10.65 1.91 8.85
N GLY A 354 11.84 1.54 8.35
CA GLY A 354 12.33 0.16 8.35
C GLY A 354 11.94 -0.65 7.12
N LEU A 355 11.40 0.00 6.08
CA LEU A 355 11.15 -0.66 4.82
C LEU A 355 12.44 -0.93 4.06
N LYS A 356 12.45 -2.05 3.36
CA LYS A 356 13.55 -2.51 2.52
C LYS A 356 13.07 -2.56 1.07
N HIS A 357 14.01 -2.42 0.14
CA HIS A 357 13.72 -2.59 -1.28
C HIS A 357 13.13 -3.98 -1.55
N PRO A 358 12.05 -4.07 -2.35
CA PRO A 358 11.47 -5.35 -2.72
C PRO A 358 12.36 -6.15 -3.69
N PHE A 359 13.34 -5.51 -4.33
CA PHE A 359 14.26 -6.12 -5.31
C PHE A 359 15.63 -6.49 -4.74
N GLU A 360 15.83 -6.36 -3.43
CA GLU A 360 17.04 -6.77 -2.74
C GLU A 360 16.76 -8.05 -1.93
N GLU A 361 17.75 -8.94 -1.88
CA GLU A 361 17.59 -10.24 -1.22
C GLU A 361 17.65 -10.08 0.31
N TYR A 362 16.58 -10.52 0.97
CA TYR A 362 16.49 -10.57 2.43
C TYR A 362 15.75 -11.83 2.86
N GLU A 363 16.12 -12.33 4.04
CA GLU A 363 15.45 -13.48 4.63
C GLU A 363 13.95 -13.18 4.87
N ASN A 364 13.08 -14.07 4.40
CA ASN A 364 11.62 -14.02 4.57
C ASN A 364 10.93 -12.76 3.99
N ILE A 365 11.59 -12.02 3.09
CA ILE A 365 10.97 -10.92 2.33
C ILE A 365 10.90 -11.34 0.86
N PRO A 366 9.74 -11.16 0.19
CA PRO A 366 9.63 -11.49 -1.22
C PRO A 366 10.56 -10.63 -2.07
N LEU A 367 11.33 -11.29 -2.95
CA LEU A 367 12.21 -10.70 -3.93
C LEU A 367 11.47 -10.48 -5.26
N PHE A 368 11.37 -9.23 -5.69
CA PHE A 368 10.79 -8.81 -6.97
C PHE A 368 11.86 -8.38 -7.96
N GLU A 369 11.49 -8.31 -9.23
CA GLU A 369 12.30 -7.60 -10.22
C GLU A 369 12.39 -6.11 -9.88
N LYS A 370 13.57 -5.53 -10.13
CA LYS A 370 13.80 -4.12 -9.85
C LYS A 370 13.06 -3.26 -10.87
N GLY A 371 12.35 -2.25 -10.38
CA GLY A 371 11.70 -1.24 -11.20
C GLY A 371 10.51 -1.77 -11.99
N THR A 372 9.76 -2.70 -11.42
CA THR A 372 8.60 -3.33 -12.07
C THR A 372 7.32 -3.23 -11.25
N THR A 373 7.41 -2.82 -9.98
CA THR A 373 6.24 -2.69 -9.10
C THR A 373 5.79 -1.25 -8.98
N ASP A 374 4.52 -1.04 -8.63
CA ASP A 374 3.96 0.27 -8.25
C ASP A 374 4.27 0.66 -6.78
N ASN A 375 5.23 -0.03 -6.16
CA ASN A 375 5.58 0.15 -4.74
C ASN A 375 6.45 1.39 -4.54
N TYR A 376 6.19 2.17 -3.48
CA TYR A 376 7.01 3.34 -3.14
C TYR A 376 8.49 3.05 -2.90
N ILE A 377 8.82 1.82 -2.48
CA ILE A 377 10.19 1.39 -2.16
C ILE A 377 10.83 0.68 -3.35
N ASP A 378 10.21 0.70 -4.52
CA ASP A 378 10.85 0.26 -5.77
C ASP A 378 11.48 1.48 -6.49
N TYR A 379 12.24 1.24 -7.54
CA TYR A 379 12.89 2.29 -8.33
C TYR A 379 12.07 2.68 -9.56
N GLU A 380 12.24 3.92 -9.99
CA GLU A 380 11.64 4.45 -11.24
C GLU A 380 12.27 3.88 -12.52
N GLN A 381 13.29 3.03 -12.38
CA GLN A 381 14.03 2.41 -13.48
C GLN A 381 14.38 0.95 -13.16
N THR A 382 14.38 0.12 -14.18
CA THR A 382 14.74 -1.30 -14.10
C THR A 382 16.25 -1.50 -13.87
N GLU A 383 16.71 -2.74 -13.84
CA GLU A 383 18.16 -3.01 -13.84
C GLU A 383 18.83 -2.63 -15.17
N TYR A 384 18.08 -2.66 -16.27
CA TYR A 384 18.57 -2.37 -17.63
C TYR A 384 18.45 -0.89 -18.01
N GLY A 385 17.99 -0.03 -17.09
CA GLY A 385 17.84 1.41 -17.31
C GLY A 385 16.57 1.80 -18.07
N THR A 386 15.67 0.86 -18.35
CA THR A 386 14.33 1.16 -18.86
C THR A 386 13.46 1.75 -17.75
N GLU A 387 12.44 2.54 -18.11
CA GLU A 387 11.54 3.13 -17.11
C GLU A 387 10.66 2.06 -16.47
N ASN A 388 10.42 2.22 -15.17
CA ASN A 388 9.40 1.43 -14.48
C ASN A 388 8.03 1.72 -15.12
N PRO A 389 7.23 0.71 -15.50
CA PRO A 389 5.92 0.90 -16.12
C PRO A 389 4.93 1.69 -15.23
N HIS A 390 5.19 1.74 -13.93
CA HIS A 390 4.40 2.48 -12.95
C HIS A 390 5.02 3.83 -12.56
N LYS A 391 6.08 4.31 -13.23
CA LYS A 391 6.71 5.60 -12.94
C LYS A 391 5.67 6.73 -12.91
N GLY A 392 5.72 7.54 -11.86
CA GLY A 392 4.71 8.60 -11.59
C GLY A 392 3.39 8.10 -10.99
N LYS A 393 3.20 6.78 -10.88
CA LYS A 393 2.03 6.12 -10.27
C LYS A 393 2.42 5.09 -9.19
N MET A 394 3.62 5.22 -8.63
CA MET A 394 4.14 4.33 -7.60
C MET A 394 3.56 4.70 -6.24
N PHE A 395 2.31 4.33 -6.00
CA PHE A 395 1.53 4.71 -4.82
C PHE A 395 1.31 3.56 -3.85
N SER A 396 1.86 2.36 -4.04
CA SER A 396 1.52 1.21 -3.21
C SER A 396 2.55 0.94 -2.11
N LEU A 397 2.06 0.34 -1.02
CA LEU A 397 2.86 -0.40 -0.06
C LEU A 397 2.21 -1.76 0.14
N PHE A 398 3.00 -2.83 0.20
CA PHE A 398 2.50 -4.17 0.49
C PHE A 398 2.03 -4.27 1.93
N LYS A 399 1.08 -5.18 2.20
CA LYS A 399 0.57 -5.42 3.55
C LYS A 399 1.66 -5.80 4.54
N TRP A 400 2.62 -6.64 4.13
CA TRP A 400 3.75 -7.01 4.99
C TRP A 400 4.67 -5.82 5.29
N GLN A 401 4.74 -4.82 4.41
CA GLN A 401 5.43 -3.55 4.69
C GLN A 401 4.66 -2.72 5.73
N TRP A 402 3.33 -2.72 5.71
CA TRP A 402 2.52 -2.06 6.75
C TRP A 402 2.85 -2.63 8.13
N ASP A 403 2.95 -3.97 8.23
CA ASP A 403 3.32 -4.65 9.48
C ASP A 403 4.74 -4.32 9.93
N ASN A 404 5.67 -4.18 8.98
CA ASN A 404 7.05 -3.82 9.29
C ASN A 404 7.17 -2.38 9.78
N ILE A 405 6.41 -1.44 9.22
CA ILE A 405 6.31 -0.07 9.74
C ILE A 405 5.89 -0.13 11.21
N HIS A 406 4.84 -0.88 11.55
CA HIS A 406 4.31 -0.96 12.92
C HIS A 406 5.29 -1.55 13.95
N LYS A 407 6.36 -2.22 13.51
CA LYS A 407 7.44 -2.73 14.38
C LYS A 407 8.54 -1.70 14.63
N ASN A 408 8.51 -0.55 13.94
CA ASN A 408 9.58 0.44 14.00
C ASN A 408 9.60 1.19 15.35
N LYS A 409 10.79 1.31 15.94
CA LYS A 409 11.02 1.93 17.25
C LYS A 409 10.78 3.46 17.27
N LYS A 410 10.79 4.12 16.11
CA LYS A 410 10.52 5.57 16.00
C LYS A 410 9.03 5.92 16.07
N LEU A 411 8.15 4.92 16.08
CA LEU A 411 6.72 5.16 16.18
C LEU A 411 6.30 5.46 17.62
N LYS A 412 5.50 6.52 17.76
CA LYS A 412 4.79 6.84 18.99
C LYS A 412 3.37 6.33 18.91
N PHE A 413 2.95 5.59 19.93
CA PHE A 413 1.60 5.06 20.00
C PHE A 413 0.71 5.80 21.01
N SER A 414 1.27 6.64 21.88
CA SER A 414 0.51 7.62 22.66
C SER A 414 0.61 9.00 22.01
N TYR A 415 -0.52 9.71 21.98
CA TYR A 415 -0.63 11.08 21.50
C TYR A 415 -0.74 11.97 22.73
N GLU A 416 0.38 12.28 23.36
CA GLU A 416 0.46 13.15 24.54
C GLU A 416 0.85 14.59 24.15
N ASP A 417 0.66 14.94 22.88
CA ASP A 417 1.11 16.22 22.36
C ASP A 417 -0.06 17.21 22.36
N ASP A 418 0.13 18.41 22.91
CA ASP A 418 -0.83 19.53 22.83
C ASP A 418 -0.98 20.09 21.40
N TYR A 419 -0.21 19.55 20.46
CA TYR A 419 -0.24 19.91 19.06
C TYR A 419 -1.47 19.29 18.39
N LYS A 420 -2.49 20.13 18.12
CA LYS A 420 -3.57 19.79 17.21
C LYS A 420 -2.99 19.57 15.83
N SER A 421 -2.98 18.31 15.43
CA SER A 421 -2.50 17.87 14.15
C SER A 421 -3.52 18.19 13.06
N PHE A 422 -3.03 18.40 11.84
CA PHE A 422 -3.89 18.48 10.66
C PHE A 422 -4.69 17.19 10.41
N TRP A 423 -4.28 16.06 11.02
CA TRP A 423 -5.00 14.78 11.00
C TRP A 423 -6.20 14.74 11.94
N ASP A 424 -6.36 15.74 12.81
CA ASP A 424 -7.44 15.77 13.78
C ASP A 424 -8.73 16.26 13.10
N ILE A 425 -9.87 15.72 13.54
CA ILE A 425 -11.16 16.08 12.94
C ILE A 425 -11.49 17.51 13.34
N PHE A 426 -11.78 18.34 12.34
CA PHE A 426 -12.30 19.69 12.50
C PHE A 426 -13.82 19.68 12.60
#